data_AF-A3ZMS1-F1
#
_entry.id   AF-A3ZMS1-F1
#
_cell.length_a   1.000
_cell.length_b   1.000
_cell.length_c   1.000
_cell.angle_alpha   90.00
_cell.angle_beta   90.00
_cell.angle_gamma   90.00
#
_symmetry.space_group_name_H-M   'P 1'
#
loop_
_entity.id
_entity.type
_entity.pdbx_description
1 polymer ?
#
loop_
_entity_poly.entity_id
_entity_poly.type
_entity_poly.pdbx_seq_one_letter_code
_entity_poly.pdbx_strand_id
1 'polypeptide(L)' 'MNFRKLQLPLLAVLAMAFCLVSAGESSAAWFDMVTTTEAQREAIRSQPLLVRPNRPGHFYGNTVRRVHHFRHGR' A
#
# COMPACT_ATOMS: atom_id res chain seq x y z
N MET A 1 4.95 42.03 8.04
CA MET A 1 4.62 40.59 8.19
C MET A 1 5.74 39.92 8.99
N ASN A 2 5.45 39.27 10.12
CA ASN A 2 6.47 38.64 10.95
C ASN A 2 6.84 37.26 10.39
N PHE A 3 7.95 37.16 9.65
CA PHE A 3 8.41 35.93 8.98
C PHE A 3 8.58 34.74 9.93
N ARG A 4 8.90 34.98 11.21
CA ARG A 4 9.00 33.94 12.24
C ARG A 4 7.68 33.22 12.51
N LYS A 5 6.53 33.88 12.30
CA LYS A 5 5.20 33.27 12.48
C LYS A 5 4.81 32.33 11.33
N LEU A 6 5.49 32.41 10.18
CA LEU A 6 5.27 31.54 9.02
C LEU A 6 6.14 30.27 9.04
N GLN A 7 7.23 30.24 9.80
CA GLN A 7 8.15 29.09 9.84
C GLN A 7 7.54 27.86 10.52
N LEU A 8 6.75 28.07 11.59
CA LEU A 8 6.07 27.01 12.34
C LEU A 8 5.04 26.22 11.51
N PRO A 9 4.07 26.87 10.81
CA PRO A 9 3.13 26.13 9.97
C PRO A 9 3.81 25.46 8.78
N LEU A 10 4.86 26.07 8.22
CA LEU A 10 5.62 25.47 7.11
C LEU A 10 6.33 24.17 7.53
N LEU A 11 6.97 24.17 8.70
CA LEU A 11 7.62 22.97 9.25
C LEU A 11 6.59 21.89 9.58
N ALA A 12 5.42 22.25 10.10
CA ALA A 12 4.34 21.30 10.37
C ALA A 12 3.81 20.64 9.08
N VAL A 13 3.65 21.42 7.99
CA VAL A 13 3.24 20.89 6.68
C VAL A 13 4.30 19.96 6.10
N LEU A 14 5.59 20.33 6.19
CA LEU A 14 6.70 19.49 5.73
C LEU A 14 6.79 18.17 6.52
N ALA A 15 6.63 18.22 7.84
CA ALA A 15 6.62 17.02 8.69
C ALA A 15 5.44 16.09 8.34
N MET A 16 4.26 16.65 8.10
CA MET A 16 3.08 15.87 7.70
C MET A 16 3.25 15.24 6.31
N ALA A 17 3.84 15.95 5.36
CA ALA A 17 4.16 15.41 4.03
C ALA A 17 5.16 14.24 4.11
N PHE A 18 6.18 14.35 4.97
CA PHE A 18 7.16 13.28 5.19
C PHE A 18 6.52 12.00 5.78
N CYS A 19 5.60 12.16 6.75
CA CYS A 19 4.87 11.02 7.33
C CYS A 19 4.03 10.27 6.28
N LEU A 20 3.39 11.00 5.35
CA LEU A 20 2.57 10.41 4.28
C LEU A 20 3.39 9.60 3.28
N VAL A 21 4.63 10.02 2.97
CA VAL A 21 5.51 9.29 2.03
C VAL A 21 6.04 7.99 2.63
N SER A 22 6.24 7.91 3.96
CA SER A 22 6.72 6.67 4.61
C SER A 22 5.64 5.57 4.75
N ALA A 23 4.38 5.90 4.44
CA ALA A 23 3.25 4.99 4.56
C ALA A 23 3.21 3.95 3.43
N GLY A 24 4.18 3.02 3.44
CA GLY A 24 3.95 1.63 3.07
C GLY A 24 4.37 1.20 1.66
N GLU A 25 5.63 0.80 1.52
CA GLU A 25 6.00 -0.22 0.53
C GLU A 25 5.44 -1.59 0.96
N SER A 26 4.24 -1.90 0.48
CA SER A 26 3.70 -3.27 0.47
C SER A 26 4.63 -4.16 -0.35
N SER A 27 5.06 -5.32 0.17
CA SER A 27 5.88 -6.29 -0.57
C SER A 27 5.23 -6.84 -1.85
N ALA A 28 3.93 -6.64 -2.00
CA ALA A 28 3.17 -6.99 -3.20
C ALA A 28 2.64 -5.71 -3.85
N ALA A 29 2.83 -5.59 -5.17
CA ALA A 29 2.20 -4.54 -5.95
C ALA A 29 0.67 -4.54 -5.70
N TRP A 30 0.10 -3.35 -5.51
CA TRP A 30 -1.35 -3.21 -5.41
C TRP A 30 -1.96 -3.28 -6.81
N PHE A 31 -3.07 -4.00 -6.94
CA PHE A 31 -3.88 -3.92 -8.15
C PHE A 31 -4.75 -2.65 -8.05
N ASP A 32 -4.47 -1.66 -8.89
CA ASP A 32 -5.09 -0.33 -8.86
C ASP A 32 -6.56 -0.33 -9.31
N MET A 33 -7.01 -1.45 -9.90
CA MET A 33 -8.36 -1.58 -10.47
C MET A 33 -9.34 -2.20 -9.46
N VAL A 34 -10.40 -1.46 -9.13
CA VAL A 34 -11.47 -1.89 -8.20
C VAL A 34 -12.32 -3.02 -8.80
N THR A 35 -12.48 -3.03 -10.12
CA THR A 35 -13.21 -4.07 -10.86
C THR A 35 -12.25 -4.76 -11.84
N THR A 36 -12.06 -6.07 -11.67
CA THR A 36 -11.23 -6.88 -12.59
C THR A 36 -12.11 -7.71 -13.51
N THR A 37 -11.76 -7.77 -14.79
CA THR A 37 -12.43 -8.66 -15.75
C THR A 37 -12.22 -10.12 -15.36
N GLU A 38 -13.06 -11.03 -15.83
CA GLU A 38 -12.88 -12.46 -15.55
C GLU A 38 -11.51 -12.96 -16.04
N ALA A 39 -11.07 -12.54 -17.24
CA ALA A 39 -9.74 -12.87 -17.77
C ALA A 39 -8.60 -12.38 -16.85
N GLN A 40 -8.70 -11.18 -16.28
CA GLN A 40 -7.73 -10.68 -15.30
C GLN A 40 -7.78 -11.47 -13.99
N ARG A 41 -8.96 -11.89 -13.53
CA ARG A 41 -9.10 -12.73 -12.34
C ARG A 41 -8.46 -14.09 -12.54
N GLU A 42 -8.66 -14.70 -13.71
CA GLU A 42 -8.03 -15.94 -14.14
C GLU A 42 -6.50 -15.82 -14.11
N ALA A 43 -5.97 -14.77 -14.76
CA ALA A 43 -4.53 -14.50 -14.83
C ALA A 43 -3.89 -14.25 -13.46
N ILE A 44 -4.63 -13.68 -12.49
CA ILE A 44 -4.11 -13.53 -11.13
C ILE A 44 -4.23 -14.85 -10.34
N ARG A 45 -5.27 -15.65 -10.59
CA ARG A 45 -5.43 -16.98 -9.96
C ARG A 45 -4.39 -17.98 -10.47
N SER A 46 -3.86 -17.82 -11.68
CA SER A 46 -2.78 -18.66 -12.19
C SER A 46 -1.43 -18.36 -11.51
N GLN A 47 -1.26 -17.18 -10.91
CA GLN A 47 -0.03 -16.84 -10.19
C GLN A 47 0.08 -17.61 -8.85
N PRO A 48 1.30 -17.92 -8.38
CA PRO A 48 1.53 -18.45 -7.04
C PRO A 48 0.97 -17.53 -5.95
N LEU A 49 0.34 -18.09 -4.92
CA LEU A 49 -0.44 -17.33 -3.92
C LEU A 49 0.33 -16.16 -3.29
N LEU A 50 1.62 -16.34 -3.03
CA LEU A 50 2.48 -15.38 -2.34
C LEU A 50 2.90 -14.20 -3.21
N VAL A 51 2.88 -14.35 -4.54
CA VAL A 51 3.23 -13.27 -5.47
C VAL A 51 1.99 -12.56 -6.02
N ARG A 52 0.78 -13.04 -5.67
CA ARG A 52 -0.46 -12.41 -6.12
C ARG A 52 -0.56 -10.98 -5.57
N PRO A 53 -0.92 -10.00 -6.41
CA PRO A 53 -1.10 -8.63 -5.97
C PRO A 53 -2.25 -8.49 -4.97
N ASN A 54 -2.13 -7.50 -4.09
CA ASN A 54 -3.20 -7.14 -3.17
C ASN A 54 -4.33 -6.46 -3.94
N ARG A 55 -5.57 -6.84 -3.62
CA ARG A 55 -6.77 -6.35 -4.32
C ARG A 55 -7.74 -5.64 -3.38
N PRO A 56 -8.33 -4.52 -3.79
CA PRO A 56 -9.45 -3.90 -3.08
C PRO A 56 -10.57 -4.93 -2.83
N GLY A 57 -11.17 -4.91 -1.64
CA GLY A 57 -12.25 -5.83 -1.26
C GLY A 57 -11.81 -7.26 -0.91
N HIS A 58 -10.55 -7.64 -1.09
CA HIS A 58 -10.04 -8.99 -0.79
C HIS A 58 -9.27 -9.06 0.54
N PHE A 59 -9.89 -8.52 1.61
CA PHE A 59 -9.25 -8.31 2.91
C PHE A 59 -8.63 -9.58 3.49
N TYR A 60 -9.36 -10.69 3.52
CA TYR A 60 -8.86 -11.95 4.09
C TYR A 60 -7.61 -12.46 3.36
N GLY A 61 -7.66 -12.56 2.03
CA GLY A 61 -6.50 -13.05 1.27
C GLY A 61 -5.30 -12.11 1.32
N ASN A 62 -5.52 -10.79 1.38
CA ASN A 62 -4.43 -9.82 1.57
C ASN A 62 -3.79 -9.99 2.96
N THR A 63 -4.59 -10.16 4.01
CA THR A 63 -4.10 -10.38 5.38
C THR A 63 -3.30 -11.68 5.49
N VAL A 64 -3.77 -12.78 4.92
CA VAL A 64 -3.02 -14.06 4.94
C VAL A 64 -1.65 -13.92 4.28
N ARG A 65 -1.56 -13.26 3.11
CA ARG A 65 -0.27 -12.98 2.45
C ARG A 65 0.63 -12.09 3.31
N ARG A 66 0.06 -11.05 3.93
CA ARG A 66 0.81 -10.14 4.81
C ARG A 66 1.35 -10.87 6.05
N VAL A 67 0.54 -11.71 6.67
CA VAL A 67 0.95 -12.54 7.81
C VAL A 67 2.03 -13.53 7.41
N HIS A 68 1.91 -14.14 6.21
CA HIS A 68 2.96 -15.01 5.68
C HIS A 68 4.29 -14.26 5.55
N HIS A 69 4.32 -13.11 4.89
CA HIS A 69 5.55 -12.31 4.75
C HIS A 69 6.10 -11.81 6.10
N PHE A 70 5.23 -11.54 7.07
CA PHE A 70 5.65 -11.14 8.41
C PHE A 70 6.27 -12.30 9.20
N ARG A 71 5.67 -13.49 9.13
CA ARG A 71 6.12 -14.68 9.88
C ARG A 71 7.34 -15.34 9.26
N HIS A 72 7.42 -15.34 7.94
CA HIS A 72 8.50 -15.98 7.20
C HIS A 72 9.57 -14.97 6.72
N GLY A 73 9.43 -13.70 7.12
CA GLY A 73 10.42 -12.64 6.95
C GLY A 73 11.06 -12.64 5.56
N ARG A 74 10.30 -12.20 4.54
CA ARG A 74 10.68 -12.17 3.10
C ARG A 74 11.80 -13.13 2.69
#